data_AF-A0A9D4F7A2-F1
#
_entry.id   AF-A0A9D4F7A2-F1
#
_cell.length_a   1.000
_cell.length_b   1.000
_cell.length_c   1.000
_cell.angle_alpha   90.00
_cell.angle_beta   90.00
_cell.angle_gamma   90.00
#
_symmetry.space_group_name_H-M   'P 1'
#
loop_
_entity.id
_entity.type
_entity.pdbx_description
1 polymer ?
#
loop_
_entity_poly.entity_id
_entity_poly.type
_entity_poly.pdbx_seq_one_letter_code
_entity_poly.pdbx_strand_id
1 'polypeptide(L)'
;MSEKAPSSKVVELLLEIGRCPNHENETAEYICKDQNQPCCGKCAITSHRKCEEVLTIIDVAKENNTLADRIANYTQKLEEKMMLTLDLSHRVKEEPSRIESCSERIEKQLTELKVQLDEAFERIKNKVIGEVMSIKSKLLDQAKGNLQDVYVKLNDIRSKKAELEDVLSHGNEVHKYLYMLKHPPVADVKLGWSTPYTEYQAEFKRLQPNGPRKRIQILHYVELGITCTRKTPLSGIIEQLDKLLSVKQDRKTLAI
;
A
#
# COMPACT_ATOMS: atom_id res chain seq x y z
N MET A 1 22.47 19.88 -60.15
CA MET A 1 22.12 18.73 -59.30
C MET A 1 23.28 17.76 -59.38
N SER A 2 23.97 17.51 -58.27
CA SER A 2 25.11 16.59 -58.26
C SER A 2 24.57 15.17 -58.26
N GLU A 3 24.68 14.46 -59.38
CA GLU A 3 24.41 13.03 -59.46
C GLU A 3 25.47 12.32 -58.60
N LYS A 4 25.11 12.04 -57.34
CA LYS A 4 25.91 11.17 -56.48
C LYS A 4 25.90 9.78 -57.11
N ALA A 5 27.09 9.25 -57.39
CA ALA A 5 27.24 7.87 -57.83
C ALA A 5 26.51 6.92 -56.86
N PRO A 6 25.77 5.92 -57.37
CA PRO A 6 25.08 4.96 -56.52
C PRO A 6 26.09 4.23 -55.64
N SER A 7 25.73 4.01 -54.38
CA SER A 7 26.60 3.28 -53.46
C SER A 7 26.90 1.87 -53.98
N SER A 8 28.07 1.30 -53.63
CA SER A 8 28.45 -0.07 -54.00
C SER A 8 27.35 -1.10 -53.73
N LYS A 9 26.59 -0.94 -52.63
CA LYS A 9 25.47 -1.83 -52.27
C LYS A 9 24.27 -1.70 -53.19
N VAL A 10 23.99 -0.49 -53.69
CA VAL A 10 22.89 -0.26 -54.64
C VAL A 10 23.25 -0.87 -55.99
N VAL A 11 24.51 -0.74 -56.42
CA VAL A 11 24.99 -1.37 -57.66
C VAL A 11 24.89 -2.89 -57.57
N GLU A 12 25.29 -3.48 -56.46
CA GLU A 12 25.19 -4.93 -56.22
C GLU A 12 23.74 -5.42 -56.21
N LEU A 13 22.84 -4.72 -55.51
CA LEU A 13 21.41 -5.03 -55.48
C LEU A 13 20.77 -4.93 -56.88
N LEU A 14 21.09 -3.89 -57.66
CA LEU A 14 20.58 -3.70 -59.01
C LEU A 14 21.08 -4.80 -59.97
N LEU A 15 22.33 -5.25 -59.79
CA LEU A 15 22.90 -6.37 -60.53
C LEU A 15 22.29 -7.71 -60.14
N GLU A 16 21.83 -7.87 -58.90
CA GLU A 16 21.19 -9.09 -58.41
C GLU A 16 19.75 -9.21 -58.91
N ILE A 17 18.94 -8.15 -58.80
CA ILE A 17 17.54 -8.14 -59.27
C ILE A 17 17.40 -8.21 -60.80
N GLY A 18 18.45 -7.84 -61.53
CA GLY A 18 18.48 -7.83 -63.00
C GLY A 18 18.87 -9.18 -63.63
N ARG A 19 19.18 -10.22 -62.85
CA ARG A 19 19.63 -11.52 -63.37
C ARG A 19 18.47 -12.47 -63.63
N CYS A 20 18.66 -13.35 -64.61
CA CYS A 20 17.75 -14.46 -64.82
C CYS A 20 17.91 -15.51 -63.69
N PRO A 21 16.81 -15.95 -63.05
CA PRO A 21 16.87 -16.96 -61.99
C PRO A 21 17.47 -18.31 -62.43
N ASN A 22 17.35 -18.65 -63.72
CA ASN A 22 17.80 -19.94 -64.27
C ASN A 22 19.15 -19.84 -64.99
N HIS A 23 19.66 -18.63 -65.22
CA HIS A 23 20.90 -18.40 -65.97
C HIS A 23 21.68 -17.26 -65.31
N GLU A 24 22.61 -17.62 -64.43
CA GLU A 24 23.33 -16.68 -63.53
C GLU A 24 24.07 -15.52 -64.23
N ASN A 25 24.46 -15.71 -65.49
CA ASN A 25 25.20 -14.72 -66.29
C ASN A 25 24.34 -14.00 -67.34
N GLU A 26 23.03 -14.25 -67.37
CA GLU A 26 22.13 -13.58 -68.31
C GLU A 26 21.23 -12.57 -67.62
N THR A 27 21.05 -11.43 -68.27
CA THR A 27 20.14 -10.39 -67.83
C THR A 27 18.70 -10.80 -68.10
N ALA A 28 17.83 -10.54 -67.13
CA ALA A 28 16.39 -10.67 -67.33
C ALA A 28 15.91 -9.50 -68.20
N GLU A 29 15.34 -9.84 -69.35
CA GLU A 29 14.81 -8.86 -70.33
C GLU A 29 13.29 -8.96 -70.46
N TYR A 30 12.73 -10.11 -70.07
CA TYR A 30 11.32 -10.45 -70.19
C TYR A 30 10.72 -10.79 -68.84
N ILE A 31 9.41 -10.63 -68.70
CA ILE A 31 8.62 -11.12 -67.56
C ILE A 31 7.55 -12.07 -68.10
N CYS A 32 7.51 -13.26 -67.53
CA CYS A 32 6.44 -14.22 -67.79
C CYS A 32 5.32 -13.95 -66.77
N LYS A 33 4.16 -13.47 -67.23
CA LYS A 33 3.01 -13.17 -66.35
C LYS A 33 2.36 -14.44 -65.80
N ASP A 34 2.31 -15.51 -66.58
CA ASP A 34 1.74 -16.80 -66.17
C ASP A 34 2.42 -17.37 -64.92
N GLN A 35 3.70 -17.07 -64.74
CA GLN A 35 4.53 -17.56 -63.65
C GLN A 35 5.05 -16.43 -62.75
N ASN A 36 4.65 -15.19 -63.05
CA ASN A 36 5.04 -13.96 -62.37
C ASN A 36 6.54 -13.86 -62.04
N GLN A 37 7.40 -14.16 -63.02
CA GLN A 37 8.85 -14.19 -62.82
C GLN A 37 9.64 -13.56 -63.98
N PRO A 38 10.78 -12.88 -63.69
CA PRO A 38 11.67 -12.36 -64.70
C PRO A 38 12.45 -13.49 -65.38
N CYS A 39 12.71 -13.35 -66.68
CA CYS A 39 13.41 -14.36 -67.48
C CYS A 39 14.27 -13.73 -68.60
N CYS A 40 15.35 -14.42 -68.99
CA CYS A 40 16.18 -14.03 -70.14
C CYS A 40 15.58 -14.54 -71.47
N GLY A 41 16.13 -14.12 -72.60
CA GLY A 41 15.71 -14.57 -73.92
C GLY A 41 15.76 -16.10 -74.10
N LYS A 42 16.74 -16.80 -73.50
CA LYS A 42 16.80 -18.27 -73.54
C LYS A 42 15.61 -18.92 -72.86
N CYS A 43 15.24 -18.44 -71.66
CA CYS A 43 14.08 -18.94 -70.94
C CYS A 43 12.77 -18.64 -71.69
N ALA A 44 12.64 -17.46 -72.30
CA ALA A 44 11.45 -17.09 -73.07
C ALA A 44 11.18 -18.07 -74.23
N ILE A 45 12.23 -18.50 -74.94
CA ILE A 45 12.11 -19.37 -76.13
C ILE A 45 12.04 -20.87 -75.76
N THR A 46 12.48 -21.25 -74.57
CA THR A 46 12.53 -22.66 -74.13
C THR A 46 11.41 -22.94 -73.12
N SER A 47 11.63 -22.58 -71.86
CA SER A 47 10.77 -22.92 -70.72
C SER A 47 9.44 -22.17 -70.72
N HIS A 48 9.41 -20.94 -71.23
CA HIS A 48 8.19 -20.11 -71.29
C HIS A 48 7.59 -20.03 -72.69
N ARG A 49 8.05 -20.84 -73.66
CA ARG A 49 7.52 -20.82 -75.03
C ARG A 49 6.03 -21.13 -75.12
N LYS A 50 5.53 -21.93 -74.17
CA LYS A 50 4.12 -22.33 -74.06
C LYS A 50 3.31 -21.38 -73.16
N CYS A 51 3.95 -20.40 -72.53
CA CYS A 51 3.28 -19.37 -71.77
C CYS A 51 2.63 -18.37 -72.73
N GLU A 52 1.42 -17.91 -72.43
CA GLU A 52 0.66 -17.03 -73.30
C GLU A 52 1.14 -15.57 -73.18
N GLU A 53 1.54 -15.15 -71.97
CA GLU A 53 1.92 -13.76 -71.70
C GLU A 53 3.38 -13.65 -71.24
N VAL A 54 4.29 -13.54 -72.23
CA VAL A 54 5.69 -13.15 -72.02
C VAL A 54 5.91 -11.76 -72.62
N LEU A 55 6.15 -10.77 -71.77
CA LEU A 55 6.31 -9.37 -72.16
C LEU A 55 7.71 -8.87 -71.86
N THR A 56 8.16 -7.82 -72.55
CA THR A 56 9.44 -7.18 -72.18
C THR A 56 9.26 -6.42 -70.86
N ILE A 57 10.29 -6.44 -70.01
CA ILE A 57 10.27 -5.69 -68.74
C ILE A 57 10.13 -4.19 -69.01
N ILE A 58 10.69 -3.71 -70.12
CA ILE A 58 10.61 -2.30 -70.53
C ILE A 58 9.15 -1.91 -70.80
N ASP A 59 8.40 -2.74 -71.53
CA ASP A 59 7.00 -2.43 -71.87
C ASP A 59 6.12 -2.48 -70.62
N VAL A 60 6.31 -3.49 -69.77
CA VAL A 60 5.60 -3.59 -68.48
C VAL A 60 5.94 -2.42 -67.54
N ALA A 61 7.19 -1.96 -67.54
CA ALA A 61 7.61 -0.79 -66.76
C ALA A 61 7.02 0.52 -67.31
N LYS A 62 6.91 0.67 -68.63
CA LYS A 62 6.27 1.83 -69.27
C LYS A 62 4.76 1.88 -69.01
N GLU A 63 4.09 0.73 -69.03
CA GLU A 63 2.68 0.60 -68.67
C GLU A 63 2.44 0.91 -67.19
N ASN A 64 3.40 0.58 -66.32
CA ASN A 64 3.37 0.90 -64.89
C ASN A 64 4.11 2.22 -64.57
N ASN A 65 3.63 3.32 -65.14
CA ASN A 65 4.13 4.67 -64.88
C ASN A 65 4.09 5.13 -63.40
N THR A 66 3.46 4.36 -62.51
CA THR A 66 3.35 4.65 -61.05
C THR A 66 4.36 3.93 -60.18
N LEU A 67 5.29 3.14 -60.73
CA LEU A 67 6.27 2.38 -59.93
C LEU A 67 7.17 3.30 -59.09
N ALA A 68 7.61 4.42 -59.67
CA ALA A 68 8.40 5.42 -58.95
C ALA A 68 7.61 6.01 -57.77
N ASP A 69 6.32 6.36 -57.98
CA ASP A 69 5.45 6.89 -56.94
C ASP A 69 5.18 5.87 -55.83
N ARG A 70 5.02 4.60 -56.19
CA ARG A 70 4.86 3.50 -55.22
C ARG A 70 6.11 3.33 -54.37
N ILE A 71 7.28 3.28 -54.98
CA ILE A 71 8.56 3.19 -54.26
C ILE A 71 8.75 4.41 -53.36
N ALA A 72 8.46 5.62 -53.85
CA ALA A 72 8.52 6.85 -53.05
C ALA A 72 7.57 6.81 -51.84
N ASN A 73 6.33 6.33 -52.02
CA ASN A 73 5.37 6.17 -50.93
C ASN A 73 5.85 5.13 -49.89
N TYR A 74 6.44 4.01 -50.33
CA TYR A 74 7.05 3.05 -49.41
C TYR A 74 8.22 3.65 -48.63
N THR A 75 9.08 4.42 -49.28
CA THR A 75 10.19 5.12 -48.63
C THR A 75 9.68 6.09 -47.57
N GLN A 76 8.66 6.91 -47.89
CA GLN A 76 8.05 7.82 -46.92
C GLN A 76 7.48 7.07 -45.71
N LYS A 77 6.77 5.96 -45.92
CA LYS A 77 6.24 5.14 -44.81
C LYS A 77 7.35 4.54 -43.94
N LEU A 78 8.49 4.21 -44.52
CA LEU A 78 9.65 3.73 -43.77
C LEU A 78 10.26 4.86 -42.94
N GLU A 79 10.35 6.07 -43.46
CA GLU A 79 10.80 7.25 -42.72
C GLU A 79 9.88 7.57 -41.54
N GLU A 80 8.56 7.54 -41.74
CA GLU A 80 7.57 7.73 -40.66
C GLU A 80 7.75 6.67 -39.56
N LYS A 81 7.90 5.40 -39.93
CA LYS A 81 8.16 4.32 -38.97
C LYS A 81 9.48 4.48 -38.24
N MET A 82 10.52 4.95 -38.94
CA MET A 82 11.82 5.23 -38.32
C MET A 82 11.69 6.32 -37.26
N MET A 83 10.98 7.41 -37.56
CA MET A 83 10.74 8.50 -36.62
C MET A 83 9.94 8.03 -35.39
N LEU A 84 8.89 7.24 -35.59
CA LEU A 84 8.12 6.65 -34.48
C LEU A 84 8.98 5.72 -33.61
N THR A 85 9.87 4.94 -34.23
CA THR A 85 10.77 4.04 -33.52
C THR A 85 11.81 4.81 -32.70
N LEU A 86 12.31 5.93 -33.22
CA LEU A 86 13.22 6.82 -32.48
C LEU A 86 12.54 7.49 -31.29
N ASP A 87 11.30 7.98 -31.46
CA ASP A 87 10.51 8.54 -30.36
C ASP A 87 10.26 7.49 -29.26
N LEU A 88 9.83 6.29 -29.64
CA LEU A 88 9.66 5.19 -28.69
C LEU A 88 10.97 4.83 -27.97
N SER A 89 12.10 4.81 -28.69
CA SER A 89 13.41 4.57 -28.08
C SER A 89 13.76 5.62 -27.03
N HIS A 90 13.46 6.90 -27.29
CA HIS A 90 13.67 7.96 -26.32
C HIS A 90 12.81 7.76 -25.07
N ARG A 91 11.51 7.50 -25.25
CA ARG A 91 10.57 7.30 -24.12
C ARG A 91 10.97 6.11 -23.26
N VAL A 92 11.36 5.00 -23.89
CA VAL A 92 11.84 3.80 -23.17
C VAL A 92 13.13 4.08 -22.39
N LYS A 93 14.01 4.96 -22.88
CA LYS A 93 15.22 5.37 -22.13
C LYS A 93 14.90 6.23 -20.91
N GLU A 94 13.82 6.99 -20.93
CA GLU A 94 13.40 7.85 -19.82
C GLU A 94 12.63 7.08 -18.73
N GLU A 95 11.92 6.01 -19.09
CA GLU A 95 11.11 5.22 -18.14
C GLU A 95 11.84 4.77 -16.88
N PRO A 96 13.08 4.23 -16.93
CA PRO A 96 13.82 3.86 -15.72
C PRO A 96 13.96 5.01 -14.72
N SER A 97 14.27 6.22 -15.20
CA SER A 97 14.40 7.40 -14.32
C SER A 97 13.08 7.81 -13.68
N ARG A 98 11.96 7.64 -14.38
CA ARG A 98 10.61 7.92 -13.87
C ARG A 98 10.20 6.90 -12.81
N ILE A 99 10.52 5.64 -13.05
CA ILE A 99 10.28 4.55 -12.09
C ILE A 99 11.11 4.78 -10.83
N GLU A 100 12.39 5.11 -10.96
CA GLU A 100 13.29 5.40 -9.83
C GLU A 100 12.75 6.56 -8.99
N SER A 101 12.42 7.69 -9.62
CA SER A 101 11.85 8.86 -8.93
C SER A 101 10.51 8.55 -8.24
N CYS A 102 9.69 7.68 -8.84
CA CYS A 102 8.46 7.25 -8.20
C CYS A 102 8.73 6.33 -7.00
N SER A 103 9.72 5.44 -7.09
CA SER A 103 10.15 4.56 -6.00
C SER A 103 10.64 5.37 -4.81
N GLU A 104 11.56 6.31 -5.03
CA GLU A 104 12.08 7.23 -4.00
C GLU A 104 10.97 8.00 -3.30
N ARG A 105 9.97 8.46 -4.05
CA ARG A 105 8.81 9.16 -3.48
C ARG A 105 7.97 8.24 -2.58
N ILE A 106 7.75 7.00 -2.99
CA ILE A 106 7.01 6.00 -2.19
C ILE A 106 7.79 5.68 -0.92
N GLU A 107 9.10 5.47 -1.00
CA GLU A 107 9.96 5.22 0.16
C GLU A 107 9.93 6.40 1.15
N LYS A 108 9.99 7.62 0.64
CA LYS A 108 9.87 8.83 1.46
C LYS A 108 8.51 8.89 2.16
N GLN A 109 7.41 8.62 1.46
CA GLN A 109 6.08 8.58 2.08
C GLN A 109 5.97 7.47 3.14
N LEU A 110 6.57 6.30 2.90
CA LEU A 110 6.57 5.20 3.85
C LEU A 110 7.32 5.56 5.14
N THR A 111 8.48 6.21 5.01
CA THR A 111 9.28 6.65 6.16
C THR A 111 8.57 7.75 6.95
N GLU A 112 7.94 8.72 6.28
CA GLU A 112 7.12 9.75 6.93
C GLU A 112 5.93 9.15 7.70
N LEU A 113 5.21 8.19 7.10
CA LEU A 113 4.11 7.49 7.77
C LEU A 113 4.58 6.72 9.00
N LYS A 114 5.75 6.08 8.93
CA LYS A 114 6.34 5.36 10.07
C LYS A 114 6.62 6.32 11.23
N VAL A 115 7.22 7.47 10.96
CA VAL A 115 7.49 8.50 11.99
C VAL A 115 6.20 8.99 12.61
N GLN A 116 5.18 9.31 11.80
CA GLN A 116 3.88 9.76 12.31
C GLN A 116 3.20 8.72 13.20
N LEU A 117 3.33 7.44 12.84
CA LEU A 117 2.79 6.32 13.60
C LEU A 117 3.50 6.18 14.96
N ASP A 118 4.83 6.21 14.97
CA ASP A 118 5.64 6.12 16.19
C ASP A 118 5.34 7.29 17.14
N GLU A 119 5.22 8.51 16.63
CA GLU A 119 4.82 9.66 17.43
C GLU A 119 3.40 9.52 18.00
N ALA A 120 2.46 8.99 17.22
CA ALA A 120 1.10 8.75 17.70
C ALA A 120 1.07 7.71 18.82
N PHE A 121 1.85 6.63 18.70
CA PHE A 121 1.98 5.62 19.75
C PHE A 121 2.57 6.21 21.03
N GLU A 122 3.65 6.99 20.94
CA GLU A 122 4.25 7.62 22.12
C GLU A 122 3.32 8.64 22.78
N ARG A 123 2.54 9.41 22.00
CA ARG A 123 1.50 10.30 22.55
C ARG A 123 0.45 9.52 23.35
N ILE A 124 -0.06 8.41 22.81
CA ILE A 124 -1.07 7.58 23.48
C ILE A 124 -0.48 6.94 24.75
N LYS A 125 0.72 6.37 24.65
CA LYS A 125 1.44 5.75 25.77
C LYS A 125 1.63 6.73 26.92
N ASN A 126 2.12 7.94 26.63
CA ASN A 126 2.36 8.96 27.65
C ASN A 126 1.05 9.45 28.29
N LYS A 127 -0.03 9.55 27.51
CA LYS A 127 -1.35 9.88 28.04
C LYS A 127 -1.86 8.83 29.03
N VAL A 128 -1.79 7.54 28.65
CA VAL A 128 -2.22 6.44 29.53
C VAL A 128 -1.38 6.37 30.79
N ILE A 129 -0.06 6.51 30.68
CA ILE A 129 0.84 6.55 31.84
C ILE A 129 0.48 7.73 32.76
N GLY A 130 0.22 8.91 32.20
CA GLY A 130 -0.20 10.09 32.97
C GLY A 130 -1.51 9.88 33.73
N GLU A 131 -2.52 9.30 33.07
CA GLU A 131 -3.80 8.97 33.70
C GLU A 131 -3.64 7.96 34.85
N VAL A 132 -2.88 6.88 34.63
CA VAL A 132 -2.58 5.88 35.66
C VAL A 132 -1.85 6.50 36.86
N MET A 133 -0.87 7.36 36.61
CA MET A 133 -0.13 8.05 37.67
C MET A 133 -1.02 9.00 38.47
N SER A 134 -1.94 9.72 37.80
CA SER A 134 -2.91 10.58 38.48
C SER A 134 -3.85 9.78 39.38
N ILE A 135 -4.40 8.68 38.87
CA ILE A 135 -5.26 7.77 39.65
C ILE A 135 -4.50 7.22 40.86
N LYS A 136 -3.27 6.74 40.65
CA LYS A 136 -2.40 6.24 41.72
C LYS A 136 -2.21 7.28 42.82
N SER A 137 -1.91 8.54 42.47
CA SER A 137 -1.74 9.61 43.46
C SER A 137 -3.01 9.84 44.27
N LYS A 138 -4.17 9.96 43.60
CA LYS A 138 -5.46 10.18 44.27
C LYS A 138 -5.78 9.06 45.25
N LEU A 139 -5.59 7.80 44.84
CA LEU A 139 -5.83 6.64 45.71
C LEU A 139 -4.87 6.61 46.92
N LEU A 140 -3.60 6.97 46.72
CA LEU A 140 -2.63 7.05 47.82
C LEU A 140 -2.99 8.16 48.81
N ASP A 141 -3.42 9.32 48.33
CA ASP A 141 -3.80 10.44 49.19
C ASP A 141 -5.08 10.14 49.97
N GLN A 142 -6.07 9.50 49.32
CA GLN A 142 -7.26 8.98 50.00
C GLN A 142 -6.91 7.94 51.07
N ALA A 143 -6.02 6.99 50.77
CA ALA A 143 -5.60 5.98 51.74
C ALA A 143 -4.89 6.61 52.95
N LYS A 144 -4.06 7.64 52.75
CA LYS A 144 -3.44 8.40 53.85
C LYS A 144 -4.47 9.14 54.69
N GLY A 145 -5.44 9.80 54.07
CA GLY A 145 -6.54 10.47 54.78
C GLY A 145 -7.33 9.50 55.64
N ASN A 146 -7.74 8.36 55.06
CA ASN A 146 -8.45 7.30 55.77
C ASN A 146 -7.64 6.75 56.95
N LEU A 147 -6.33 6.55 56.78
CA LEU A 147 -5.45 6.09 57.85
C LEU A 147 -5.38 7.11 59.00
N GLN A 148 -5.29 8.40 58.69
CA GLN A 148 -5.29 9.46 59.68
C GLN A 148 -6.60 9.47 60.49
N ASP A 149 -7.74 9.32 59.83
CA ASP A 149 -9.05 9.24 60.50
C ASP A 149 -9.15 8.03 61.44
N VAL A 150 -8.57 6.89 61.04
CA VAL A 150 -8.47 5.71 61.92
C VAL A 150 -7.62 6.01 63.15
N TYR A 151 -6.48 6.69 62.99
CA TYR A 151 -5.62 7.06 64.12
C TYR A 151 -6.33 8.01 65.10
N VAL A 152 -7.07 9.00 64.61
CA VAL A 152 -7.85 9.91 65.45
C VAL A 152 -8.89 9.12 66.25
N LYS A 153 -9.70 8.29 65.58
CA LYS A 153 -10.70 7.44 66.26
C LYS A 153 -10.09 6.48 67.27
N LEU A 154 -8.94 5.89 66.95
CA LEU A 154 -8.22 4.99 67.85
C LEU A 154 -7.76 5.71 69.12
N ASN A 155 -7.26 6.94 68.99
CA ASN A 155 -6.85 7.76 70.12
C ASN A 155 -8.05 8.15 70.98
N ASP A 156 -9.18 8.53 70.39
CA ASP A 156 -10.41 8.81 71.14
C ASP A 156 -10.89 7.60 71.94
N ILE A 157 -10.86 6.41 71.34
CA ILE A 157 -11.22 5.15 72.02
C ILE A 157 -10.24 4.87 73.16
N ARG A 158 -8.93 5.05 72.94
CA ARG A 158 -7.91 4.86 73.99
C ARG A 158 -8.12 5.81 75.16
N SER A 159 -8.39 7.09 74.90
CA SER A 159 -8.65 8.08 75.93
C SER A 159 -9.89 7.71 76.76
N LYS A 160 -11.00 7.38 76.10
CA LYS A 160 -12.22 6.93 76.79
C LYS A 160 -12.02 5.65 77.59
N LYS A 161 -11.23 4.70 77.07
CA LYS A 161 -10.87 3.48 77.80
C LYS A 161 -10.07 3.81 79.07
N ALA A 162 -9.09 4.70 78.97
CA ALA A 162 -8.29 5.12 80.13
C ALA A 162 -9.14 5.83 81.19
N GLU A 163 -10.08 6.69 80.79
CA GLU A 163 -11.05 7.31 81.71
C GLU A 163 -11.90 6.26 82.44
N LEU A 164 -12.40 5.25 81.71
CA LEU A 164 -13.16 4.15 82.31
C LEU A 164 -12.32 3.33 83.29
N GLU A 165 -11.07 3.00 82.93
CA GLU A 165 -10.13 2.28 83.80
C GLU A 165 -9.84 3.06 85.09
N ASP A 166 -9.74 4.40 85.01
CA ASP A 166 -9.54 5.27 86.17
C ASP A 166 -10.76 5.30 87.10
N VAL A 167 -11.97 5.46 86.54
CA VAL A 167 -13.23 5.39 87.31
C VAL A 167 -13.42 4.03 87.96
N LEU A 168 -13.02 2.94 87.30
CA LEU A 168 -13.07 1.60 87.88
C LEU A 168 -12.11 1.42 89.05
N SER A 169 -10.90 1.99 88.94
CA SER A 169 -9.82 1.81 89.92
C SER A 169 -9.96 2.72 91.15
N HIS A 170 -10.45 3.94 90.95
CA HIS A 170 -10.47 4.99 91.98
C HIS A 170 -11.88 5.46 92.36
N GLY A 171 -12.91 5.17 91.56
CA GLY A 171 -14.29 5.55 91.83
C GLY A 171 -14.97 4.67 92.88
N ASN A 172 -15.80 5.27 93.74
CA ASN A 172 -16.72 4.52 94.58
C ASN A 172 -17.98 4.10 93.78
N GLU A 173 -18.85 3.29 94.37
CA GLU A 173 -20.05 2.78 93.69
C GLU A 173 -21.00 3.88 93.20
N VAL A 174 -21.08 5.01 93.90
CA VAL A 174 -21.87 6.18 93.48
C VAL A 174 -21.27 6.82 92.24
N HIS A 175 -19.94 7.01 92.18
CA HIS A 175 -19.25 7.54 91.01
C HIS A 175 -19.42 6.65 89.78
N LYS A 176 -19.31 5.32 89.94
CA LYS A 176 -19.53 4.36 88.86
C LYS A 176 -20.97 4.43 88.34
N TYR A 177 -21.96 4.49 89.24
CA TYR A 177 -23.37 4.61 88.88
C TYR A 177 -23.68 5.94 88.15
N LEU A 178 -23.15 7.06 88.66
CA LEU A 178 -23.32 8.37 88.02
C LEU A 178 -22.61 8.44 86.65
N TYR A 179 -21.45 7.80 86.50
CA TYR A 179 -20.75 7.72 85.22
C TYR A 179 -21.56 6.93 84.19
N MET A 180 -22.09 5.76 84.58
CA MET A 180 -22.97 4.95 83.72
C MET A 180 -24.25 5.69 83.29
N LEU A 181 -24.83 6.52 84.17
CA LEU A 181 -25.98 7.36 83.82
C LEU A 181 -25.64 8.46 82.81
N LYS A 182 -24.44 9.06 82.90
CA LYS A 182 -23.98 10.10 81.96
C LYS A 182 -23.47 9.55 80.64
N HIS A 183 -22.95 8.33 80.65
CA HIS A 183 -22.31 7.66 79.51
C HIS A 183 -22.92 6.27 79.32
N PRO A 184 -24.17 6.17 78.84
CA PRO A 184 -24.80 4.89 78.57
C PRO A 184 -23.96 4.09 77.57
N PRO A 185 -23.88 2.75 77.70
CA PRO A 185 -23.07 1.92 76.82
C PRO A 185 -23.51 2.11 75.37
N VAL A 186 -22.56 2.52 74.52
CA VAL A 186 -22.80 2.69 73.09
C VAL A 186 -22.95 1.30 72.47
N ALA A 187 -24.07 1.05 71.79
CA ALA A 187 -24.30 -0.17 71.03
C ALA A 187 -23.16 -0.43 70.03
N ASP A 188 -22.88 -1.71 69.74
CA ASP A 188 -21.80 -2.20 68.88
C ASP A 188 -21.39 -1.20 67.80
N VAL A 189 -20.16 -0.70 67.90
CA VAL A 189 -19.57 0.18 66.90
C VAL A 189 -19.40 -0.63 65.62
N LYS A 190 -20.41 -0.62 64.75
CA LYS A 190 -20.27 -1.08 63.37
C LYS A 190 -19.25 -0.17 62.69
N LEU A 191 -18.03 -0.66 62.55
CA LEU A 191 -17.00 -0.08 61.68
C LEU A 191 -17.52 -0.18 60.24
N GLY A 192 -18.34 0.77 59.81
CA GLY A 192 -18.93 0.86 58.47
C GLY A 192 -17.92 1.23 57.39
N TRP A 193 -16.79 0.52 57.29
CA TRP A 193 -15.78 0.74 56.28
C TRP A 193 -15.96 -0.32 55.19
N SER A 194 -16.30 0.10 53.97
CA SER A 194 -15.91 -0.66 52.78
C SER A 194 -14.39 -0.55 52.66
N THR A 195 -13.69 -1.67 52.57
CA THR A 195 -12.24 -1.63 52.36
C THR A 195 -11.96 -0.97 51.00
N PRO A 196 -10.96 -0.08 50.88
CA PRO A 196 -10.53 0.49 49.59
C PRO A 196 -10.23 -0.58 48.53
N TYR A 197 -9.98 -1.82 48.97
CA TYR A 197 -9.83 -2.99 48.12
C TYR A 197 -11.08 -3.33 47.29
N THR A 198 -12.28 -3.12 47.82
CA THR A 198 -13.54 -3.35 47.09
C THR A 198 -13.79 -2.29 46.02
N GLU A 199 -13.45 -1.04 46.29
CA GLU A 199 -13.49 0.05 45.30
C GLU A 199 -12.38 -0.09 44.26
N TYR A 200 -11.16 -0.50 44.67
CA TYR A 200 -10.07 -0.83 43.76
C TYR A 200 -10.44 -1.98 42.81
N GLN A 201 -11.07 -3.05 43.32
CA GLN A 201 -11.56 -4.14 42.47
C GLN A 201 -12.68 -3.69 41.52
N ALA A 202 -13.55 -2.76 41.93
CA ALA A 202 -14.60 -2.21 41.08
C ALA A 202 -14.03 -1.30 39.97
N GLU A 203 -13.07 -0.44 40.30
CA GLU A 203 -12.41 0.47 39.36
C GLU A 203 -11.48 -0.30 38.40
N PHE A 204 -10.75 -1.29 38.90
CA PHE A 204 -9.92 -2.18 38.08
C PHE A 204 -10.79 -3.06 37.16
N LYS A 205 -11.97 -3.52 37.60
CA LYS A 205 -12.95 -4.18 36.71
C LYS A 205 -13.56 -3.24 35.67
N ARG A 206 -13.66 -1.93 35.91
CA ARG A 206 -14.07 -0.94 34.90
C ARG A 206 -12.99 -0.68 33.85
N LEU A 207 -11.72 -0.73 34.27
CA LEU A 207 -10.54 -0.56 33.42
C LEU A 207 -10.15 -1.87 32.69
N GLN A 208 -10.51 -3.03 33.23
CA GLN A 208 -10.41 -4.29 32.51
C GLN A 208 -11.38 -4.26 31.31
N PRO A 209 -10.90 -4.64 30.10
CA PRO A 209 -11.76 -4.78 28.94
C PRO A 209 -12.66 -6.01 29.15
N ASN A 210 -13.76 -5.83 29.88
CA ASN A 210 -14.76 -6.87 30.09
C ASN A 210 -15.55 -7.07 28.79
N GLY A 211 -15.12 -8.08 28.02
CA GLY A 211 -15.87 -8.65 26.90
C GLY A 211 -15.69 -7.95 25.54
N PRO A 212 -16.01 -8.66 24.44
CA PRO A 212 -15.62 -8.33 23.06
C PRO A 212 -16.24 -7.05 22.47
N ARG A 213 -16.91 -6.21 23.28
CA ARG A 213 -17.59 -4.98 22.83
C ARG A 213 -16.90 -3.68 23.24
N LYS A 214 -15.77 -3.74 23.95
CA LYS A 214 -14.78 -2.66 23.98
C LYS A 214 -13.52 -3.09 23.25
N ARG A 215 -13.67 -3.44 21.97
CA ARG A 215 -12.70 -3.00 20.96
C ARG A 215 -12.63 -1.49 21.12
N ILE A 216 -11.73 -1.01 21.98
CA ILE A 216 -11.36 0.39 22.05
C ILE A 216 -10.82 0.71 20.66
N GLN A 217 -11.71 1.22 19.81
CA GLN A 217 -11.71 2.52 19.13
C GLN A 217 -10.40 3.08 18.55
N ILE A 218 -9.24 2.45 18.76
CA ILE A 218 -8.02 2.68 17.99
C ILE A 218 -8.22 2.18 16.56
N LEU A 219 -8.95 1.07 16.37
CA LEU A 219 -9.37 0.63 15.03
C LEU A 219 -10.42 1.56 14.41
N HIS A 220 -11.26 2.22 15.21
CA HIS A 220 -12.28 3.12 14.68
C HIS A 220 -11.75 4.52 14.33
N TYR A 221 -10.64 4.97 14.96
CA TYR A 221 -9.92 6.16 14.49
C TYR A 221 -9.02 5.89 13.28
N VAL A 222 -8.59 4.63 13.07
CA VAL A 222 -7.96 4.20 11.81
C VAL A 222 -9.02 4.06 10.70
N GLU A 223 -10.26 3.69 11.02
CA GLU A 223 -11.39 3.64 10.06
C GLU A 223 -12.01 5.02 9.76
N LEU A 224 -11.97 5.98 10.70
CA LEU A 224 -12.55 7.33 10.52
C LEU A 224 -11.53 8.42 10.13
N GLY A 225 -10.26 8.06 9.94
CA GLY A 225 -9.27 8.91 9.26
C GLY A 225 -9.46 9.00 7.74
N ILE A 226 -10.47 8.31 7.20
CA ILE A 226 -10.89 8.37 5.79
C ILE A 226 -12.19 9.18 5.67
N THR A 227 -12.12 10.46 6.02
CA THR A 227 -12.96 11.49 5.40
C THR A 227 -12.00 12.56 4.89
N CYS A 228 -11.37 12.36 3.73
CA CYS A 228 -11.99 12.60 2.43
C CYS A 228 -12.80 13.91 2.41
N THR A 229 -12.12 15.05 2.56
CA THR A 229 -12.59 16.27 1.90
C THR A 229 -12.12 16.24 0.44
N ARG A 230 -13.09 15.86 -0.41
CA ARG A 230 -13.17 15.94 -1.90
C ARG A 230 -12.76 14.69 -2.71
N LYS A 231 -13.79 13.85 -2.91
CA LYS A 231 -14.11 13.00 -4.08
C LYS A 231 -13.07 11.94 -4.52
N THR A 232 -13.12 10.77 -3.89
CA THR A 232 -13.04 9.49 -4.61
C THR A 232 -13.89 8.43 -3.89
N PRO A 233 -14.66 7.56 -4.59
CA PRO A 233 -15.62 6.65 -3.95
C PRO A 233 -14.94 5.42 -3.32
N LEU A 234 -15.46 5.01 -2.16
CA LEU A 234 -15.05 3.86 -1.35
C LEU A 234 -15.02 2.49 -2.06
N SER A 235 -15.57 2.37 -3.27
CA SER A 235 -15.49 1.14 -4.07
C SER A 235 -14.06 0.77 -4.47
N GLY A 236 -13.15 1.75 -4.62
CA GLY A 236 -11.74 1.51 -4.98
C GLY A 236 -10.87 0.96 -3.84
N ILE A 237 -11.30 1.08 -2.58
CA ILE A 237 -10.56 0.57 -1.42
C ILE A 237 -10.92 -0.90 -1.16
N ILE A 238 -12.17 -1.29 -1.42
CA ILE A 238 -12.64 -2.68 -1.27
C ILE A 238 -12.03 -3.59 -2.36
N GLU A 239 -11.89 -3.11 -3.60
CA GLU A 239 -11.24 -3.85 -4.69
C GLU A 239 -9.73 -4.03 -4.48
N GLN A 240 -9.07 -3.09 -3.80
CA GLN A 240 -7.65 -3.20 -3.43
C GLN A 240 -7.41 -4.18 -2.26
N LEU A 241 -8.38 -4.33 -1.36
CA LEU A 241 -8.32 -5.34 -0.29
C LEU A 241 -8.65 -6.76 -0.81
N ASP A 242 -9.54 -6.90 -1.78
CA ASP A 242 -9.86 -8.19 -2.41
C ASP A 242 -8.68 -8.73 -3.25
N LYS A 243 -7.91 -7.86 -3.91
CA LYS A 243 -6.64 -8.22 -4.59
C LYS A 243 -5.53 -8.62 -3.63
N LEU A 244 -5.49 -8.05 -2.42
CA LEU A 244 -4.53 -8.45 -1.39
C LEU A 244 -4.88 -9.79 -0.73
N LEU A 245 -6.14 -10.23 -0.84
CA LEU A 245 -6.61 -11.50 -0.29
C LEU A 245 -6.66 -12.64 -1.33
N SER A 246 -6.75 -12.34 -2.63
CA SER A 246 -6.80 -13.36 -3.70
C SER A 246 -5.45 -13.98 -4.10
N VAL A 247 -4.31 -13.36 -3.75
CA VAL A 247 -2.96 -13.93 -4.05
C VAL A 247 -2.62 -15.16 -3.18
N LYS A 248 -3.52 -15.59 -2.28
CA LYS A 248 -3.44 -16.91 -1.63
C LYS A 248 -4.00 -18.07 -2.46
N GLN A 249 -4.51 -17.88 -3.69
CA GLN A 249 -5.23 -18.93 -4.43
C GLN A 249 -4.52 -19.72 -5.54
N ASP A 250 -3.39 -19.29 -6.12
CA ASP A 250 -2.84 -19.99 -7.31
C ASP A 250 -1.69 -20.98 -7.04
N ARG A 251 -1.89 -21.89 -6.07
CA ARG A 251 -1.17 -23.17 -6.01
C ARG A 251 -2.16 -24.32 -6.05
N LYS A 252 -2.83 -24.52 -7.19
CA LYS A 252 -3.53 -25.79 -7.54
C LYS A 252 -4.05 -25.80 -8.97
N THR A 253 -3.17 -25.72 -9.98
CA THR A 253 -3.48 -26.30 -11.31
C THR A 253 -2.21 -26.46 -12.14
N LEU A 254 -1.55 -27.60 -11.98
CA LEU A 254 -0.68 -28.20 -12.99
C LEU A 254 -1.00 -29.69 -12.99
N ALA A 255 -1.97 -30.04 -13.82
CA ALA A 255 -2.26 -31.39 -14.27
C ALA A 255 -2.47 -31.28 -15.79
N ILE A 256 -1.35 -31.33 -16.52
CA ILE A 256 -1.16 -32.03 -17.80
C ILE A 256 0.27 -32.57 -17.74
#